data_AF-A0AAN8XBN6-F1
#
_entry.id   AF-A0AAN8XBN6-F1
#
_cell.length_a   1.000
_cell.length_b   1.000
_cell.length_c   1.000
_cell.angle_alpha   90.00
_cell.angle_beta   90.00
_cell.angle_gamma   90.00
#
_symmetry.space_group_name_H-M   'P 1'
#
loop_
_entity.id
_entity.type
_entity.pdbx_description
1 polymer ?
#
loop_
_entity_poly.entity_id
_entity_poly.type
_entity_poly.pdbx_seq_one_letter_code
_entity_poly.pdbx_strand_id
1 'polypeptide(L)'
;MDLFLLFPAFGQSLLNTLACLVVFLERKVIDTLPYLVASMMTCIPETLHQQLVNTLCYHVFPVTVGAAAVEGEEENYAAASVPAVMMMIFQYTDNSAYHCQLLECLMSVKTDVVKDLLCVIAYGTPSSRLPAANLLFYYWPNLNPTLYDRRGIHIKFSG
;
A
#
# COMPACT_ATOMS: atom_id res chain seq x y z
N MET A 1 -9.86 -17.56 14.05
CA MET A 1 -8.99 -17.46 12.85
C MET A 1 -9.53 -18.35 11.72
N ASP A 2 -10.12 -19.50 12.03
CA ASP A 2 -10.75 -20.41 11.05
C ASP A 2 -12.00 -19.89 10.33
N LEU A 3 -12.63 -18.81 10.82
CA LEU A 3 -13.86 -18.26 10.23
C LEU A 3 -13.65 -17.68 8.81
N PHE A 4 -12.49 -17.05 8.56
CA PHE A 4 -12.18 -16.47 7.24
C PHE A 4 -11.76 -17.53 6.22
N LEU A 5 -11.17 -18.65 6.69
CA LEU A 5 -10.84 -19.80 5.85
C LEU A 5 -12.11 -20.59 5.48
N LEU A 6 -13.08 -20.68 6.40
CA LEU A 6 -14.32 -21.43 6.18
C LEU A 6 -15.32 -20.67 5.28
N PHE A 7 -15.31 -19.34 5.28
CA PHE A 7 -16.23 -18.51 4.48
C PHE A 7 -15.55 -17.28 3.85
N PRO A 8 -14.88 -17.42 2.70
CA PRO A 8 -14.34 -16.28 1.93
C PRO A 8 -15.41 -15.21 1.63
N ALA A 9 -16.66 -15.63 1.42
CA ALA A 9 -17.80 -14.74 1.23
C ALA A 9 -18.04 -13.82 2.43
N PHE A 10 -17.86 -14.31 3.67
CA PHE A 10 -17.99 -13.49 4.86
C PHE A 10 -16.91 -12.42 4.92
N GLY A 11 -15.65 -12.79 4.63
CA GLY A 11 -14.55 -11.83 4.59
C GLY A 11 -14.74 -10.75 3.54
N GLN A 12 -15.25 -11.11 2.36
CA GLN A 12 -15.64 -10.16 1.34
C GLN A 12 -16.75 -9.21 1.82
N SER A 13 -17.81 -9.75 2.43
CA SER A 13 -18.91 -8.95 2.96
C SER A 13 -18.42 -7.98 4.03
N LEU A 14 -17.52 -8.40 4.92
CA LEU A 14 -16.94 -7.53 5.93
C LEU A 14 -16.15 -6.37 5.33
N LEU A 15 -15.27 -6.64 4.36
CA LEU A 15 -14.50 -5.59 3.66
C LEU A 15 -15.42 -4.61 2.91
N ASN A 16 -16.48 -5.12 2.27
CA ASN A 16 -17.49 -4.28 1.62
C ASN A 16 -18.27 -3.44 2.62
N THR A 17 -18.69 -4.02 3.76
CA THR A 17 -19.38 -3.27 4.82
C THR A 17 -18.48 -2.18 5.38
N LEU A 18 -17.20 -2.47 5.61
CA LEU A 18 -16.22 -1.47 6.03
C LEU A 18 -16.16 -0.33 5.01
N ALA A 19 -15.97 -0.63 3.72
CA ALA A 19 -15.95 0.37 2.64
C ALA A 19 -17.20 1.27 2.64
N CYS A 20 -18.39 0.70 2.88
CA CYS A 20 -19.62 1.48 2.97
C CYS A 20 -19.70 2.36 4.22
N LEU A 21 -19.07 1.96 5.32
CA LEU A 21 -19.12 2.69 6.60
C LEU A 21 -18.08 3.81 6.70
N VAL A 22 -17.01 3.76 5.90
CA VAL A 22 -15.90 4.73 5.94
C VAL A 22 -16.38 6.19 5.97
N VAL A 23 -17.39 6.53 5.17
CA VAL A 23 -17.91 7.91 5.03
C VAL A 23 -18.69 8.44 6.25
N PHE A 24 -19.08 7.56 7.18
CA PHE A 24 -19.84 7.93 8.37
C PHE A 24 -18.99 8.01 9.63
N LEU A 25 -17.70 7.66 9.55
CA LEU A 25 -16.79 7.64 10.68
C LEU A 25 -16.22 9.03 10.97
N GLU A 26 -15.99 9.30 12.25
CA GLU A 26 -15.29 10.50 12.68
C GLU A 26 -13.85 10.51 12.16
N ARG A 27 -13.31 11.71 11.89
CA ARG A 27 -11.95 11.93 11.37
C ARG A 27 -10.90 11.14 12.17
N LYS A 28 -10.94 11.23 13.50
CA LYS A 28 -9.99 10.51 14.38
C LYS A 28 -9.98 9.00 14.17
N VAL A 29 -11.12 8.40 13.84
CA VAL A 29 -11.24 6.97 13.58
C VAL A 29 -10.83 6.67 12.14
N ILE A 30 -11.30 7.48 11.18
CA ILE A 30 -11.04 7.28 9.74
C ILE A 30 -9.53 7.24 9.46
N ASP A 31 -8.76 8.07 10.16
CA ASP A 31 -7.34 8.21 9.90
C ASP A 31 -6.52 6.98 10.35
N THR A 32 -7.07 6.14 11.22
CA THR A 32 -6.44 4.87 11.62
C THR A 32 -6.72 3.71 10.66
N LEU A 33 -7.72 3.86 9.78
CA LEU A 33 -8.18 2.80 8.88
C LEU A 33 -7.13 2.28 7.91
N PRO A 34 -6.26 3.10 7.29
CA PRO A 34 -5.26 2.58 6.37
C PRO A 34 -4.40 1.49 7.02
N TYR A 35 -3.89 1.77 8.22
CA TYR A 35 -3.10 0.82 8.98
C TYR A 35 -3.92 -0.39 9.44
N LEU A 36 -5.13 -0.18 9.96
CA LEU A 36 -5.98 -1.27 10.44
C LEU A 36 -6.35 -2.25 9.32
N VAL A 37 -6.80 -1.74 8.17
CA VAL A 37 -7.15 -2.58 7.02
C VAL A 37 -5.92 -3.29 6.47
N ALA A 38 -4.77 -2.62 6.37
CA ALA A 38 -3.52 -3.27 5.98
C ALA A 38 -3.08 -4.36 6.97
N SER A 39 -3.30 -4.16 8.27
CA SER A 39 -2.94 -5.14 9.30
C SER A 39 -3.69 -6.46 9.20
N MET A 40 -4.88 -6.45 8.56
CA MET A 40 -5.65 -7.66 8.29
C MET A 40 -4.90 -8.64 7.36
N MET A 41 -3.91 -8.18 6.58
CA MET A 41 -3.05 -9.06 5.76
C MET A 41 -2.38 -10.18 6.59
N THR A 42 -2.12 -9.93 7.87
CA THR A 42 -1.48 -10.90 8.77
C THR A 42 -2.35 -12.11 9.10
N CYS A 43 -3.66 -11.98 8.95
CA CYS A 43 -4.65 -12.95 9.44
C CYS A 43 -5.66 -13.39 8.37
N ILE A 44 -5.75 -12.68 7.24
CA ILE A 44 -6.69 -12.98 6.16
C ILE A 44 -6.05 -13.95 5.13
N PRO A 45 -6.81 -14.93 4.58
CA PRO A 45 -6.28 -15.80 3.54
C PRO A 45 -5.90 -15.04 2.26
N GLU A 46 -4.91 -15.57 1.53
CA GLU A 46 -4.41 -15.00 0.26
C GLU A 46 -5.51 -14.78 -0.79
N THR A 47 -6.56 -15.60 -0.77
CA THR A 47 -7.72 -15.48 -1.66
C THR A 47 -8.47 -14.14 -1.50
N LEU A 48 -8.29 -13.44 -0.39
CA LEU A 48 -8.91 -12.14 -0.11
C LEU A 48 -7.93 -10.96 -0.19
N HIS A 49 -6.64 -11.19 -0.47
CA HIS A 49 -5.63 -10.12 -0.53
C HIS A 49 -5.97 -9.06 -1.57
N GLN A 50 -6.38 -9.46 -2.79
CA GLN A 50 -6.82 -8.51 -3.82
C GLN A 50 -7.94 -7.59 -3.33
N GLN A 51 -8.87 -8.15 -2.55
CA GLN A 51 -10.05 -7.43 -2.09
C GLN A 51 -9.69 -6.45 -0.98
N LEU A 52 -8.77 -6.84 -0.10
CA LEU A 52 -8.18 -5.94 0.89
C LEU A 52 -7.42 -4.79 0.21
N VAL A 53 -6.60 -5.07 -0.81
CA VAL A 53 -5.88 -4.05 -1.59
C VAL A 53 -6.88 -3.13 -2.31
N ASN A 54 -7.96 -3.67 -2.88
CA ASN A 54 -9.04 -2.87 -3.46
C ASN A 54 -9.72 -1.98 -2.42
N THR A 55 -9.99 -2.50 -1.22
CA THR A 55 -10.56 -1.70 -0.12
C THR A 55 -9.65 -0.54 0.25
N LEU A 56 -8.34 -0.79 0.36
CA LEU A 56 -7.36 0.27 0.59
C LEU A 56 -7.38 1.32 -0.52
N CYS A 57 -7.20 0.89 -1.77
CA CYS A 57 -6.98 1.78 -2.91
C CYS A 57 -8.23 2.57 -3.33
N TYR A 58 -9.41 1.95 -3.30
CA TYR A 58 -10.63 2.56 -3.83
C TYR A 58 -11.53 3.18 -2.76
N HIS A 59 -11.37 2.81 -1.49
CA HIS A 59 -12.28 3.24 -0.43
C HIS A 59 -11.59 3.94 0.74
N VAL A 60 -10.42 3.46 1.17
CA VAL A 60 -9.76 4.00 2.37
C VAL A 60 -8.84 5.17 2.04
N PHE A 61 -7.85 5.00 1.14
CA PHE A 61 -6.89 6.07 0.86
C PHE A 61 -7.50 7.37 0.31
N PRO A 62 -8.48 7.35 -0.63
CA PRO A 62 -9.02 8.58 -1.18
C PRO A 62 -9.63 9.53 -0.13
N VAL A 63 -10.19 8.97 0.95
CA VAL A 63 -10.87 9.74 2.00
C VAL A 63 -10.03 9.93 3.27
N THR A 64 -8.86 9.28 3.34
CA THR A 64 -7.90 9.40 4.45
C THR A 64 -6.66 10.17 4.01
N VAL A 65 -5.74 9.50 3.32
CA VAL A 65 -4.48 10.06 2.81
C VAL A 65 -4.73 11.15 1.76
N GLY A 66 -5.72 10.96 0.89
CA GLY A 66 -6.09 11.91 -0.17
C GLY A 66 -7.07 13.01 0.27
N ALA A 67 -7.50 13.02 1.54
CA ALA A 67 -8.36 14.09 2.01
C ALA A 67 -7.59 15.41 2.09
N ALA A 68 -8.25 16.51 1.72
CA ALA A 68 -7.67 17.83 1.83
C ALA A 68 -7.19 18.09 3.27
N ALA A 69 -5.92 18.43 3.42
CA ALA A 69 -5.39 18.90 4.68
C ALA A 69 -6.15 20.15 5.10
N VAL A 70 -6.64 20.18 6.34
CA VAL A 70 -7.19 21.41 6.91
C VAL A 70 -6.01 22.34 7.21
N GLU A 71 -6.07 23.58 6.74
CA GLU A 71 -4.98 24.54 6.95
C GLU A 71 -4.66 24.68 8.46
N GLY A 72 -3.41 24.37 8.82
CA GLY A 72 -2.92 24.46 10.20
C GLY A 72 -2.92 23.15 11.00
N GLU A 73 -3.36 22.02 10.44
CA GLU A 73 -3.21 20.70 11.07
C GLU A 73 -1.89 20.02 10.67
N GLU A 74 -1.27 19.30 11.62
CA GLU A 74 -0.11 18.43 11.38
C GLU A 74 -0.44 17.32 10.38
N GLU A 75 0.61 16.66 9.84
CA GLU A 75 0.42 15.46 9.00
C GLU A 75 -0.49 14.46 9.71
N ASN A 76 -1.62 14.15 9.05
CA ASN A 76 -2.60 13.27 9.62
C ASN A 76 -2.03 11.83 9.73
N TYR A 77 -2.36 11.11 10.81
CA TYR A 77 -1.88 9.75 11.09
C TYR A 77 -2.05 8.79 9.90
N ALA A 78 -3.09 8.98 9.09
CA ALA A 78 -3.29 8.24 7.83
C ALA A 78 -2.07 8.33 6.92
N ALA A 79 -1.58 9.55 6.64
CA ALA A 79 -0.42 9.80 5.79
C ALA A 79 0.87 9.28 6.46
N ALA A 80 1.03 9.50 7.76
CA ALA A 80 2.19 9.00 8.52
C ALA A 80 2.26 7.45 8.56
N SER A 81 1.12 6.77 8.44
CA SER A 81 1.04 5.31 8.45
C SER A 81 1.39 4.64 7.12
N VAL A 82 1.52 5.41 6.02
CA VAL A 82 1.74 4.88 4.66
C VAL A 82 2.96 3.95 4.56
N PRO A 83 4.14 4.25 5.14
CA PRO A 83 5.28 3.32 5.11
C PRO A 83 4.96 1.99 5.77
N ALA A 84 4.22 2.00 6.88
CA ALA A 84 3.81 0.79 7.57
C ALA A 84 2.80 -0.02 6.74
N VAL A 85 1.85 0.65 6.07
CA VAL A 85 0.90 -0.01 5.16
C VAL A 85 1.64 -0.67 3.99
N MET A 86 2.55 0.05 3.33
CA MET A 86 3.40 -0.50 2.27
C MET A 86 4.17 -1.74 2.75
N MET A 87 4.81 -1.64 3.91
CA MET A 87 5.55 -2.75 4.51
C MET A 87 4.67 -3.98 4.71
N MET A 88 3.45 -3.82 5.22
CA MET A 88 2.52 -4.94 5.42
C MET A 88 2.13 -5.60 4.09
N ILE A 89 1.74 -4.83 3.07
CA ILE A 89 1.38 -5.43 1.79
C ILE A 89 2.60 -6.14 1.18
N PHE A 90 3.76 -5.47 1.10
CA PHE A 90 4.98 -6.04 0.51
C PHE A 90 5.50 -7.28 1.24
N GLN A 91 5.22 -7.42 2.52
CA GLN A 91 5.66 -8.55 3.32
C GLN A 91 4.75 -9.77 3.18
N TYR A 92 3.44 -9.57 2.96
CA TYR A 92 2.43 -10.63 3.05
C TYR A 92 1.87 -11.06 1.68
N THR A 93 2.37 -10.51 0.58
CA THR A 93 2.09 -11.01 -0.77
C THR A 93 3.34 -10.89 -1.65
N ASP A 94 3.56 -11.86 -2.53
CA ASP A 94 4.60 -11.79 -3.57
C ASP A 94 4.04 -11.27 -4.90
N ASN A 95 2.75 -10.94 -4.95
CA ASN A 95 2.09 -10.52 -6.17
C ASN A 95 2.45 -9.07 -6.53
N SER A 96 3.31 -8.91 -7.53
CA SER A 96 3.76 -7.59 -8.01
C SER A 96 2.61 -6.70 -8.50
N ALA A 97 1.49 -7.26 -8.98
CA ALA A 97 0.34 -6.46 -9.39
C ALA A 97 -0.28 -5.73 -8.19
N TYR A 98 -0.35 -6.38 -7.02
CA TYR A 98 -0.88 -5.76 -5.80
C TYR A 98 0.06 -4.66 -5.31
N HIS A 99 1.37 -4.88 -5.44
CA HIS A 99 2.39 -3.91 -5.10
C HIS A 99 2.31 -2.64 -5.97
N CYS A 100 2.19 -2.82 -7.30
CA CYS A 100 2.03 -1.70 -8.22
C CYS A 100 0.70 -0.97 -7.98
N GLN A 101 -0.41 -1.68 -7.85
CA GLN A 101 -1.73 -1.09 -7.58
C GLN A 101 -1.71 -0.22 -6.32
N LEU A 102 -1.10 -0.72 -5.24
CA LEU A 102 -0.95 0.01 -4.00
C LEU A 102 -0.18 1.32 -4.21
N LEU A 103 1.00 1.22 -4.85
CA LEU A 103 1.88 2.35 -5.04
C LEU A 103 1.28 3.41 -5.97
N GLU A 104 0.67 2.99 -7.08
CA GLU A 104 0.00 3.87 -8.04
C GLU A 104 -1.16 4.63 -7.39
N CYS A 105 -1.95 3.93 -6.56
CA CYS A 105 -2.99 4.59 -5.78
C CYS A 105 -2.39 5.64 -4.84
N LEU A 106 -1.37 5.28 -4.07
CA LEU A 106 -0.71 6.22 -3.16
C LEU A 106 -0.14 7.44 -3.91
N MET A 107 0.51 7.24 -5.06
CA MET A 107 1.04 8.32 -5.90
C MET A 107 -0.07 9.27 -6.40
N SER A 108 -1.31 8.79 -6.54
CA SER A 108 -2.45 9.63 -6.92
C SER A 108 -3.00 10.49 -5.78
N VAL A 109 -2.71 10.14 -4.51
CA VAL A 109 -3.29 10.81 -3.34
C VAL A 109 -2.26 11.50 -2.44
N LYS A 110 -0.96 11.17 -2.55
CA LYS A 110 0.14 11.75 -1.76
C LYS A 110 1.32 12.08 -2.68
N THR A 111 1.87 13.28 -2.54
CA THR A 111 2.89 13.82 -3.46
C THR A 111 4.30 13.30 -3.19
N ASP A 112 4.58 12.85 -1.96
CA ASP A 112 5.93 12.49 -1.51
C ASP A 112 6.08 11.02 -1.13
N VAL A 113 5.31 10.15 -1.78
CA VAL A 113 5.30 8.69 -1.62
C VAL A 113 6.67 8.03 -1.82
N VAL A 114 7.56 8.68 -2.57
CA VAL A 114 8.96 8.25 -2.71
C VAL A 114 9.69 8.21 -1.36
N LYS A 115 9.38 9.12 -0.43
CA LYS A 115 9.96 9.12 0.93
C LYS A 115 9.44 7.92 1.72
N ASP A 116 8.17 7.56 1.54
CA ASP A 116 7.58 6.39 2.18
C ASP A 116 8.25 5.10 1.71
N LEU A 117 8.49 4.96 0.39
CA LEU A 117 9.28 3.84 -0.16
C LEU A 117 10.69 3.79 0.42
N LEU A 118 11.39 4.92 0.50
CA LEU A 118 12.73 4.99 1.11
C LEU A 118 12.70 4.60 2.58
N CYS A 119 11.65 4.97 3.32
CA CYS A 119 11.43 4.56 4.70
C CYS A 119 11.28 3.03 4.81
N VAL A 120 10.50 2.39 3.92
CA VAL A 120 10.37 0.93 3.88
C VAL A 120 11.69 0.24 3.53
N ILE A 121 12.49 0.81 2.62
CA ILE A 121 13.81 0.26 2.28
C ILE A 121 14.77 0.32 3.48
N ALA A 122 14.76 1.44 4.22
CA ALA A 122 15.63 1.65 5.37
C ALA A 122 15.21 0.79 6.58
N TYR A 123 13.92 0.78 6.90
CA TYR A 123 13.41 0.29 8.18
C TYR A 123 12.46 -0.92 8.08
N GLY A 124 12.05 -1.31 6.87
CA GLY A 124 11.13 -2.43 6.66
C GLY A 124 11.71 -3.79 7.01
N THR A 125 10.88 -4.82 6.98
CA THR A 125 11.30 -6.20 7.18
C THR A 125 12.12 -6.70 5.99
N PRO A 126 12.95 -7.76 6.14
CA PRO A 126 13.75 -8.29 5.03
C PRO A 126 12.91 -8.60 3.77
N SER A 127 11.70 -9.13 3.96
CA SER A 127 10.78 -9.47 2.85
C SER A 127 10.18 -8.24 2.16
N SER A 128 9.94 -7.14 2.89
CA SER A 128 9.33 -5.94 2.30
C SER A 128 10.33 -5.04 1.55
N ARG A 129 11.63 -5.12 1.88
CA ARG A 129 12.67 -4.24 1.31
C ARG A 129 12.89 -4.46 -0.18
N LEU A 130 12.89 -5.72 -0.63
CA LEU A 130 13.15 -6.05 -2.04
C LEU A 130 12.02 -5.53 -2.97
N PRO A 131 10.73 -5.78 -2.70
CA PRO A 131 9.64 -5.16 -3.44
C PRO A 131 9.71 -3.64 -3.44
N ALA A 132 9.99 -3.01 -2.29
CA ALA A 132 10.10 -1.55 -2.19
C ALA A 132 11.23 -0.99 -3.08
N ALA A 133 12.42 -1.61 -3.08
CA ALA A 133 13.53 -1.20 -3.93
C ALA A 133 13.22 -1.41 -5.42
N ASN A 134 12.59 -2.52 -5.79
CA ASN A 134 12.19 -2.80 -7.17
C ASN A 134 11.19 -1.74 -7.67
N LEU A 135 10.18 -1.41 -6.89
CA LEU A 135 9.20 -0.38 -7.23
C LEU A 135 9.83 1.02 -7.31
N LEU A 136 10.73 1.36 -6.37
CA LEU A 136 11.44 2.63 -6.39
C LEU A 136 12.16 2.84 -7.72
N PHE A 137 12.94 1.85 -8.17
CA PHE A 137 13.66 1.97 -9.44
C PHE A 137 12.77 1.79 -10.68
N TYR A 138 11.61 1.15 -10.54
CA TYR A 138 10.63 1.03 -11.60
C TYR A 138 9.94 2.38 -11.89
N TYR A 139 9.46 3.08 -10.86
CA TYR A 139 8.75 4.36 -11.01
C TYR A 139 9.67 5.59 -11.01
N TRP A 140 10.83 5.53 -10.34
CA TRP A 140 11.86 6.57 -10.35
C TRP A 140 13.20 6.04 -10.91
N PRO A 141 13.26 5.69 -12.21
CA PRO A 141 14.46 5.11 -12.82
C PRO A 141 15.70 6.00 -12.67
N ASN A 142 15.55 7.32 -12.65
CA ASN A 142 16.65 8.27 -12.48
C ASN A 142 17.46 8.09 -11.17
N LEU A 143 16.87 7.44 -10.16
CA LEU A 143 17.55 7.11 -8.90
C LEU A 143 18.43 5.87 -9.01
N ASN A 144 18.32 5.10 -10.09
CA ASN A 144 19.12 3.90 -10.31
C ASN A 144 20.51 4.27 -10.85
N PRO A 145 21.59 4.09 -10.07
CA PRO A 145 22.94 4.42 -10.52
C PRO A 145 23.38 3.55 -11.71
N THR A 146 22.84 2.34 -11.85
CA THR A 146 23.18 1.41 -12.94
C THR A 146 22.59 1.83 -14.29
N LEU A 147 21.59 2.72 -14.34
CA LEU A 147 21.09 3.26 -15.62
C LEU A 147 22.05 4.25 -16.26
N TYR A 148 22.83 4.99 -15.46
CA TYR A 148 23.90 5.83 -15.97
C TYR A 148 25.06 4.99 -16.52
N ASP A 149 25.29 3.81 -15.96
CA ASP A 149 26.33 2.86 -16.38
C ASP A 149 25.95 2.06 -17.65
N ARG A 150 24.65 1.92 -17.94
CA ARG A 150 24.11 1.12 -19.07
C ARG A 150 23.92 1.85 -20.40
N ARG A 151 24.38 3.10 -20.56
CA ARG A 151 24.35 3.79 -21.87
C ARG A 151 25.15 3.06 -22.98
N GLY A 152 25.83 1.96 -22.68
CA GLY A 152 26.49 1.08 -23.63
C GLY A 152 25.96 -0.36 -23.73
N ILE A 153 24.89 -0.76 -23.04
CA ILE A 153 24.48 -2.18 -23.00
C ILE A 153 23.00 -2.37 -23.39
N HIS A 154 22.78 -2.90 -24.60
CA HIS A 154 21.50 -3.41 -25.07
C HIS A 154 21.09 -4.64 -24.24
N ILE A 155 20.00 -4.55 -23.49
CA ILE A 155 19.45 -5.69 -22.75
C ILE A 155 18.34 -6.33 -23.60
N LYS A 156 18.58 -7.58 -24.01
CA LYS A 156 17.53 -8.46 -24.55
C LYS A 156 16.76 -9.09 -23.38
N PHE A 157 15.45 -8.92 -23.36
CA PHE A 157 14.56 -9.74 -22.54
C PHE A 157 14.24 -11.02 -23.32
N SER A 158 14.39 -12.17 -22.68
CA SER A 158 13.81 -13.44 -23.11
C SER A 158 12.69 -13.79 -22.13
N GLY A 159 11.52 -14.12 -22.68
CA GLY A 159 10.28 -14.41 -21.94
C GLY A 159 10.17 -15.85 -21.48
#